data_AF-A0A6N9L546-F1
#
_entry.id   AF-A0A6N9L546-F1
#
_cell.length_a   1.000
_cell.length_b   1.000
_cell.length_c   1.000
_cell.angle_alpha   90.00
_cell.angle_beta   90.00
_cell.angle_gamma   90.00
#
_symmetry.space_group_name_H-M   'P 1'
#
loop_
_entity.id
_entity.type
_entity.pdbx_description
1 polymer ?
#
loop_
_entity_poly.entity_id
_entity_poly.type
_entity_poly.pdbx_seq_one_letter_code
_entity_poly.pdbx_strand_id
1 'polypeptide(L)'
;MTSEISDIAETLDNELDEVKEEVERVQAERKAKHEFEHPPVPEGFTSIEDLQASLNLGEYGDRITDYTGNIGDAFSEIADGAVDLYTHDLLKWLPDNYEWLEEADFQGLLEGCKGDLIKMTQMAQYECFTQDMYSHQEDIAKYAALEGLAAEGVYALADEVYDDVFDGITIDFNDNNMDIEDFATEAQTAIQDAMDSQLYDALGSNDEILEDGELSGDFEAIKESGYDFPNPYAMSAEAVRTVNEKGYETAFNEFWKEFMPDKGYEVPTVSEAAQESREASGKLEQDSHDGQTPEREDERADGDAEH
;
A
#
# COMPACT_ATOMS: atom_id res chain seq x y z
N MET A 1 -6.33 52.89 -34.03
CA MET A 1 -7.23 52.71 -32.88
C MET A 1 -8.50 51.92 -33.22
N THR A 2 -9.36 52.28 -34.18
CA THR A 2 -10.55 51.44 -34.51
C THR A 2 -10.26 50.26 -35.45
N SER A 3 -9.26 50.37 -36.33
CA SER A 3 -8.85 49.28 -37.24
C SER A 3 -8.23 48.12 -36.48
N GLU A 4 -7.26 48.41 -35.60
CA GLU A 4 -6.51 47.37 -34.85
C GLU A 4 -7.42 46.53 -33.95
N ILE A 5 -8.47 47.11 -33.36
CA ILE A 5 -9.45 46.37 -32.55
C ILE A 5 -10.31 45.45 -33.42
N SER A 6 -10.62 45.86 -34.66
CA SER A 6 -11.36 45.03 -35.62
C SER A 6 -10.51 43.86 -36.10
N ASP A 7 -9.24 44.11 -36.40
CA ASP A 7 -8.29 43.10 -36.89
C ASP A 7 -8.04 42.04 -35.79
N ILE A 8 -7.92 42.46 -34.53
CA ILE A 8 -7.82 41.56 -33.38
C ILE A 8 -9.10 40.72 -33.20
N ALA A 9 -10.28 41.31 -33.34
CA ALA A 9 -11.55 40.58 -33.17
C ALA A 9 -11.75 39.51 -34.25
N GLU A 10 -11.42 39.82 -35.50
CA GLU A 10 -11.49 38.87 -36.62
C GLU A 10 -10.47 37.73 -36.47
N THR A 11 -9.25 38.05 -36.01
CA THR A 11 -8.24 37.02 -35.74
C THR A 11 -8.67 36.13 -34.58
N LEU A 12 -9.26 36.70 -33.52
CA LEU A 12 -9.72 35.94 -32.37
C LEU A 12 -10.86 34.98 -32.75
N ASP A 13 -11.79 35.40 -33.61
CA ASP A 13 -12.94 34.60 -34.05
C ASP A 13 -12.51 33.48 -35.01
N ASN A 14 -11.56 33.76 -35.91
CA ASN A 14 -11.00 32.77 -36.83
C ASN A 14 -10.19 31.68 -36.11
N GLU A 15 -9.41 32.07 -35.09
CA GLU A 15 -8.55 31.15 -34.34
C GLU A 15 -9.31 30.48 -33.18
N LEU A 16 -10.51 30.95 -32.80
CA LEU A 16 -11.29 30.40 -31.68
C LEU A 16 -11.66 28.93 -31.93
N ASP A 17 -12.12 28.62 -33.15
CA ASP A 17 -12.54 27.28 -33.53
C ASP A 17 -11.33 26.34 -33.61
N GLU A 18 -10.20 26.80 -34.16
CA GLU A 18 -8.95 26.04 -34.21
C GLU A 18 -8.40 25.78 -32.79
N VAL A 19 -8.39 26.78 -31.91
CA VAL A 19 -8.00 26.63 -30.50
C VAL A 19 -8.93 25.66 -29.76
N LYS A 20 -10.24 25.71 -30.05
CA LYS A 20 -11.21 24.80 -29.45
C LYS A 20 -10.99 23.36 -29.89
N GLU A 21 -10.79 23.11 -31.18
CA GLU A 21 -10.46 21.78 -31.71
C GLU A 21 -9.15 21.24 -31.12
N GLU A 22 -8.13 22.09 -31.01
CA GLU A 22 -6.85 21.73 -30.39
C GLU A 22 -7.01 21.38 -28.90
N VAL A 23 -7.80 22.16 -28.15
CA VAL A 23 -8.11 21.86 -26.74
C VAL A 23 -8.86 20.55 -26.60
N GLU A 24 -9.85 20.28 -27.45
CA GLU A 24 -10.60 19.01 -27.46
C GLU A 24 -9.67 17.83 -27.78
N ARG A 25 -8.75 17.98 -28.74
CA ARG A 25 -7.74 16.96 -29.06
C ARG A 25 -6.80 16.71 -27.89
N VAL A 26 -6.26 17.75 -27.28
CA VAL A 26 -5.36 17.64 -26.11
C VAL A 26 -6.09 17.00 -24.92
N GLN A 27 -7.35 17.32 -24.70
CA GLN A 27 -8.16 16.68 -23.66
C GLN A 27 -8.38 15.19 -23.96
N ALA A 28 -8.66 14.82 -25.21
CA ALA A 28 -8.80 13.44 -25.62
C ALA A 28 -7.49 12.65 -25.49
N GLU A 29 -6.35 13.23 -25.91
CA GLU A 29 -5.02 12.63 -25.75
C GLU A 29 -4.67 12.43 -24.27
N ARG A 30 -4.93 13.44 -23.41
CA ARG A 30 -4.71 13.34 -21.96
C ARG A 30 -5.59 12.26 -21.33
N LYS A 31 -6.85 12.18 -21.73
CA LYS A 31 -7.78 11.16 -21.25
C LYS A 31 -7.32 9.76 -21.67
N ALA A 32 -6.96 9.57 -22.94
CA ALA A 32 -6.47 8.29 -23.43
C ALA A 32 -5.16 7.88 -22.76
N LYS A 33 -4.27 8.83 -22.51
CA LYS A 33 -3.04 8.60 -21.76
C LYS A 33 -3.33 8.16 -20.32
N HIS A 34 -4.22 8.86 -19.63
CA HIS A 34 -4.65 8.48 -18.28
C HIS A 34 -5.33 7.11 -18.24
N GLU A 35 -6.24 6.80 -19.18
CA GLU A 35 -6.88 5.47 -19.25
C GLU A 35 -5.87 4.35 -19.55
N PHE A 36 -4.79 4.67 -20.26
CA PHE A 36 -3.69 3.73 -20.51
C PHE A 36 -2.82 3.52 -19.27
N GLU A 37 -2.48 4.60 -18.55
CA GLU A 37 -1.64 4.56 -17.34
C GLU A 37 -2.38 3.98 -16.12
N HIS A 38 -3.71 4.16 -16.04
CA HIS A 38 -4.56 3.67 -14.95
C HIS A 38 -5.62 2.68 -15.49
N PRO A 39 -5.22 1.48 -15.93
CA PRO A 39 -6.15 0.47 -16.42
C PRO A 39 -7.05 -0.04 -15.27
N PRO A 40 -8.31 -0.41 -15.54
CA PRO A 40 -9.17 -0.96 -14.49
C PRO A 40 -8.58 -2.25 -13.92
N VAL A 41 -8.51 -2.36 -12.60
CA VAL A 41 -7.95 -3.54 -11.94
C VAL A 41 -8.91 -4.75 -12.04
N PRO A 42 -8.39 -5.98 -12.18
CA PRO A 42 -9.20 -7.19 -12.23
C PRO A 42 -9.91 -7.48 -10.90
N GLU A 43 -10.92 -8.35 -10.90
CA GLU A 43 -11.60 -8.78 -9.67
C GLU A 43 -10.65 -9.48 -8.70
N GLY A 44 -10.71 -9.11 -7.41
CA GLY A 44 -9.81 -9.59 -6.36
C GLY A 44 -8.48 -8.84 -6.28
N PHE A 45 -8.34 -7.72 -7.00
CA PHE A 45 -7.19 -6.82 -6.92
C PHE A 45 -7.63 -5.39 -6.66
N THR A 46 -6.78 -4.68 -5.92
CA THR A 46 -6.91 -3.25 -5.67
C THR A 46 -5.66 -2.53 -6.17
N SER A 47 -5.83 -1.35 -6.77
CA SER A 47 -4.68 -0.56 -7.24
C SER A 47 -3.90 0.03 -6.06
N ILE A 48 -2.58 0.20 -6.21
CA ILE A 48 -1.75 0.85 -5.19
C ILE A 48 -2.33 2.24 -4.83
N GLU A 49 -2.78 3.00 -5.83
CA GLU A 49 -3.37 4.33 -5.62
C GLU A 49 -4.64 4.29 -4.76
N ASP A 50 -5.52 3.32 -5.00
CA ASP A 50 -6.75 3.15 -4.22
C ASP A 50 -6.42 2.69 -2.78
N LEU A 51 -5.42 1.82 -2.61
CA LEU A 51 -4.92 1.41 -1.28
C LEU A 51 -4.36 2.61 -0.53
N GLN A 52 -3.48 3.40 -1.14
CA GLN A 52 -2.93 4.62 -0.55
C GLN A 52 -4.02 5.63 -0.17
N ALA A 53 -5.03 5.81 -1.03
CA ALA A 53 -6.14 6.72 -0.77
C ALA A 53 -7.05 6.28 0.40
N SER A 54 -6.97 5.01 0.81
CA SER A 54 -7.73 4.46 1.94
C SER A 54 -7.07 4.70 3.30
N LEU A 55 -5.77 4.99 3.31
CA LEU A 55 -4.95 5.16 4.52
C LEU A 55 -5.19 6.52 5.17
N ASN A 56 -5.14 6.57 6.50
CA ASN A 56 -5.26 7.82 7.26
C ASN A 56 -3.86 8.30 7.70
N LEU A 57 -3.26 9.18 6.91
CA LEU A 57 -1.89 9.66 7.12
C LEU A 57 -1.76 10.82 8.13
N GLY A 58 -2.86 11.26 8.75
CA GLY A 58 -2.84 12.46 9.59
C GLY A 58 -2.56 13.74 8.78
N GLU A 59 -1.98 14.75 9.42
CA GLU A 59 -1.73 16.06 8.80
C GLU A 59 -0.44 16.11 7.95
N TYR A 60 0.58 15.34 8.34
CA TYR A 60 1.92 15.41 7.74
C TYR A 60 2.51 14.07 7.30
N GLY A 61 1.79 12.96 7.48
CA GLY A 61 2.30 11.62 7.19
C GLY A 61 2.59 11.36 5.71
N ASP A 62 1.93 12.09 4.80
CA ASP A 62 2.19 12.04 3.35
C ASP A 62 3.63 12.43 2.98
N ARG A 63 4.32 13.17 3.84
CA ARG A 63 5.69 13.63 3.64
C ARG A 63 6.73 12.56 3.95
N ILE A 64 6.35 11.41 4.49
CA ILE A 64 7.32 10.39 4.94
C ILE A 64 8.27 9.93 3.84
N THR A 65 7.80 9.89 2.59
CA THR A 65 8.55 9.42 1.42
C THR A 65 9.64 10.40 0.97
N ASP A 66 9.67 11.63 1.49
CA ASP A 66 10.75 12.59 1.26
C ASP A 66 11.97 12.34 2.16
N TYR A 67 11.85 11.44 3.13
CA TYR A 67 12.85 11.15 4.15
C TYR A 67 13.39 9.72 4.02
N THR A 68 14.51 9.44 4.68
CA THR A 68 15.21 8.14 4.66
C THR A 68 15.75 7.81 6.04
N GLY A 69 15.99 6.54 6.32
CA GLY A 69 16.44 6.05 7.62
C GLY A 69 15.27 5.91 8.59
N ASN A 70 15.57 5.97 9.88
CA ASN A 70 14.62 5.60 10.93
C ASN A 70 13.33 6.43 10.91
N ILE A 71 12.18 5.76 10.97
CA ILE A 71 10.85 6.41 10.94
C ILE A 71 10.63 7.41 12.09
N GLY A 72 11.12 7.11 13.30
CA GLY A 72 10.98 8.01 14.45
C GLY A 72 11.82 9.28 14.33
N ASP A 73 13.03 9.17 13.78
CA ASP A 73 13.87 10.32 13.44
C ASP A 73 13.21 11.16 12.34
N ALA A 74 12.67 10.51 11.30
CA ALA A 74 11.95 11.20 10.23
C ALA A 74 10.71 11.95 10.73
N PHE A 75 9.91 11.36 11.62
CA PHE A 75 8.78 12.05 12.27
C PHE A 75 9.25 13.30 13.01
N SER A 76 10.34 13.21 13.76
CA SER A 76 10.91 14.35 14.48
C SER A 76 11.34 15.46 13.52
N GLU A 77 11.97 15.13 12.40
CA GLU A 77 12.39 16.09 11.37
C GLU A 77 11.20 16.72 10.62
N ILE A 78 10.17 15.93 10.30
CA ILE A 78 8.94 16.42 9.66
C ILE A 78 8.23 17.41 10.58
N ALA A 79 8.09 17.06 11.87
CA ALA A 79 7.46 17.91 12.87
C ALA A 79 8.23 19.22 13.06
N ASP A 80 9.55 19.16 13.27
CA ASP A 80 10.39 20.36 13.43
C ASP A 80 10.27 21.29 12.20
N GLY A 81 10.26 20.72 10.99
CA GLY A 81 10.09 21.46 9.75
C GLY A 81 8.68 22.05 9.55
N ALA A 82 7.66 21.50 10.20
CA ALA A 82 6.26 21.95 10.12
C ALA A 82 5.91 23.05 11.13
N VAL A 83 6.67 23.19 12.22
CA VAL A 83 6.41 24.21 13.26
C VAL A 83 6.45 25.63 12.68
N ASP A 84 5.47 26.46 13.09
CA ASP A 84 5.37 27.82 12.61
C ASP A 84 6.54 28.69 13.06
N LEU A 85 7.11 29.43 12.11
CA LEU A 85 8.19 30.40 12.37
C LEU A 85 7.65 31.78 12.77
N TYR A 86 6.45 32.14 12.31
CA TYR A 86 5.88 33.47 12.53
C TYR A 86 5.05 33.52 13.80
N THR A 87 5.35 34.49 14.66
CA THR A 87 4.63 34.74 15.92
C THR A 87 3.12 34.90 15.73
N HIS A 88 2.69 35.45 14.60
CA HIS A 88 1.27 35.60 14.30
C HIS A 88 0.56 34.25 14.22
N ASP A 89 1.14 33.28 13.52
CA ASP A 89 0.52 31.99 13.24
C ASP A 89 0.52 31.12 14.51
N LEU A 90 1.62 31.14 15.27
CA LEU A 90 1.71 30.54 16.60
C LEU A 90 0.61 31.06 17.56
N LEU A 91 0.45 32.38 17.64
CA LEU A 91 -0.56 32.99 18.53
C LEU A 91 -2.00 32.80 18.03
N LYS A 92 -2.17 32.52 16.74
CA LYS A 92 -3.47 32.18 16.16
C LYS A 92 -3.82 30.71 16.43
N TRP A 93 -2.85 29.81 16.39
CA TRP A 93 -3.01 28.38 16.65
C TRP A 93 -3.25 28.08 18.14
N LEU A 94 -2.51 28.74 19.02
CA LEU A 94 -2.49 28.43 20.45
C LEU A 94 -3.87 28.42 21.16
N PRO A 95 -4.79 29.38 20.94
CA PRO A 95 -6.06 29.42 21.68
C PRO A 95 -6.93 28.18 21.51
N ASP A 96 -6.85 27.54 20.33
CA ASP A 96 -7.63 26.37 19.97
C ASP A 96 -6.91 25.05 20.31
N ASN A 97 -5.65 25.11 20.73
CA ASN A 97 -4.75 23.96 20.89
C ASN A 97 -3.88 24.06 22.16
N TYR A 98 -4.36 24.76 23.19
CA TYR A 98 -3.56 25.08 24.38
C TYR A 98 -3.23 23.84 25.23
N GLU A 99 -4.01 22.76 25.11
CA GLU A 99 -3.78 21.48 25.79
C GLU A 99 -2.41 20.89 25.46
N TRP A 100 -1.89 21.15 24.26
CA TRP A 100 -0.56 20.69 23.85
C TRP A 100 0.58 21.37 24.60
N LEU A 101 0.33 22.53 25.24
CA LEU A 101 1.30 23.08 26.20
C LEU A 101 1.41 22.21 27.45
N GLU A 102 0.31 21.61 27.90
CA GLU A 102 0.32 20.72 29.06
C GLU A 102 1.00 19.40 28.72
N GLU A 103 0.71 18.85 27.54
CA GLU A 103 1.37 17.63 27.05
C GLU A 103 2.88 17.84 26.83
N ALA A 104 3.28 18.93 26.18
CA ALA A 104 4.69 19.26 26.03
C ALA A 104 5.41 19.48 27.38
N ASP A 105 4.72 20.00 28.41
CA ASP A 105 5.30 20.09 29.77
C ASP A 105 5.44 18.70 30.41
N PHE A 106 4.46 17.82 30.19
CA PHE A 106 4.46 16.45 30.70
C PHE A 106 5.60 15.62 30.09
N GLN A 107 5.83 15.75 28.79
CA GLN A 107 6.95 15.12 28.08
C GLN A 107 8.31 15.77 28.40
N GLY A 108 8.33 16.86 29.17
CA GLY A 108 9.56 17.58 29.55
C GLY A 108 10.15 18.47 28.47
N LEU A 109 9.47 18.64 27.32
CA LEU A 109 9.93 19.47 26.20
C LEU A 109 10.00 20.96 26.55
N LEU A 110 9.25 21.40 27.56
CA LEU A 110 9.28 22.80 27.99
C LEU A 110 10.47 23.14 28.91
N GLU A 111 11.30 22.16 29.27
CA GLU A 111 12.48 22.40 30.08
C GLU A 111 13.46 23.36 29.38
N GLY A 112 13.67 24.54 29.97
CA GLY A 112 14.55 25.57 29.42
C GLY A 112 13.87 26.64 28.57
N CYS A 113 12.59 26.47 28.20
CA CYS A 113 11.80 27.52 27.52
C CYS A 113 10.63 28.06 28.36
N LYS A 114 10.40 27.53 29.57
CA LYS A 114 9.35 28.00 30.48
C LYS A 114 9.36 29.52 30.68
N GLY A 115 8.22 30.15 30.40
CA GLY A 115 8.02 31.60 30.49
C GLY A 115 8.19 32.36 29.17
N ASP A 116 8.70 31.70 28.12
CA ASP A 116 8.67 32.21 26.75
C ASP A 116 7.51 31.58 25.99
N LEU A 117 6.36 32.27 25.97
CA LEU A 117 5.13 31.74 25.38
C LEU A 117 5.32 31.31 23.92
N ILE A 118 6.13 32.03 23.14
CA ILE A 118 6.32 31.72 21.72
C ILE A 118 7.05 30.40 21.56
N LYS A 119 8.16 30.22 22.30
CA LYS A 119 8.89 28.96 22.28
C LYS A 119 8.10 27.81 22.88
N MET A 120 7.33 28.06 23.93
CA MET A 120 6.44 27.04 24.50
C MET A 120 5.39 26.60 23.47
N THR A 121 4.78 27.53 22.73
CA THR A 121 3.85 27.21 21.64
C THR A 121 4.54 26.42 20.52
N GLN A 122 5.78 26.75 20.16
CA GLN A 122 6.55 25.97 19.17
C GLN A 122 6.78 24.53 19.62
N MET A 123 7.15 24.31 20.89
CA MET A 123 7.29 22.95 21.44
C MET A 123 5.94 22.21 21.52
N ALA A 124 4.85 22.92 21.77
CA ALA A 124 3.51 22.35 21.74
C ALA A 124 3.06 21.95 20.33
N GLN A 125 3.35 22.76 19.31
CA GLN A 125 3.11 22.39 17.91
C GLN A 125 3.94 21.17 17.52
N TYR A 126 5.23 21.17 17.87
CA TYR A 126 6.12 20.03 17.64
C TYR A 126 5.54 18.74 18.24
N GLU A 127 5.11 18.79 19.51
CA GLU A 127 4.52 17.63 20.19
C GLU A 127 3.21 17.19 19.54
N CYS A 128 2.32 18.14 19.21
CA CYS A 128 1.07 17.88 18.51
C CYS A 128 1.30 17.13 17.20
N PHE A 129 2.23 17.61 16.36
CA PHE A 129 2.50 17.03 15.05
C PHE A 129 3.19 15.67 15.17
N THR A 130 4.12 15.55 16.12
CA THR A 130 4.80 14.27 16.39
C THR A 130 3.80 13.20 16.87
N GLN A 131 2.90 13.55 17.80
CA GLN A 131 1.86 12.63 18.29
C GLN A 131 0.82 12.28 17.23
N ASP A 132 0.47 13.21 16.34
CA ASP A 132 -0.39 12.92 15.19
C ASP A 132 0.25 11.84 14.30
N MET A 133 1.53 11.97 13.96
CA MET A 133 2.23 10.95 13.16
C MET A 133 2.34 9.60 13.89
N TYR A 134 2.67 9.59 15.17
CA TYR A 134 2.70 8.33 15.95
C TYR A 134 1.33 7.67 16.07
N SER A 135 0.25 8.45 16.14
CA SER A 135 -1.12 7.92 16.16
C SER A 135 -1.55 7.30 14.83
N HIS A 136 -0.87 7.66 13.74
CA HIS A 136 -1.11 7.19 12.38
C HIS A 136 0.07 6.37 11.82
N GLN A 137 1.01 5.95 12.68
CA GLN A 137 2.29 5.39 12.24
C GLN A 137 2.11 4.18 11.31
N GLU A 138 1.21 3.28 11.66
CA GLU A 138 0.92 2.08 10.89
C GLU A 138 0.51 2.44 9.45
N ASP A 139 -0.46 3.35 9.29
CA ASP A 139 -0.92 3.80 7.97
C ASP A 139 0.18 4.54 7.20
N ILE A 140 1.00 5.34 7.88
CA ILE A 140 2.13 6.05 7.28
C ILE A 140 3.20 5.06 6.78
N ALA A 141 3.49 4.01 7.54
CA ALA A 141 4.44 2.97 7.17
C ALA A 141 3.92 2.12 6.00
N LYS A 142 2.63 1.76 6.01
CA LYS A 142 1.96 1.10 4.87
C LYS A 142 2.03 1.96 3.62
N TYR A 143 1.81 3.27 3.75
CA TYR A 143 1.93 4.22 2.64
C TYR A 143 3.35 4.25 2.05
N ALA A 144 4.38 4.28 2.91
CA ALA A 144 5.78 4.22 2.47
C ALA A 144 6.11 2.91 1.71
N ALA A 145 5.64 1.76 2.22
CA ALA A 145 5.78 0.47 1.52
C ALA A 145 5.08 0.48 0.16
N LEU A 146 3.84 0.96 0.09
CA LEU A 146 3.06 1.04 -1.15
C LEU A 146 3.72 1.96 -2.18
N GLU A 147 4.24 3.11 -1.77
CA GLU A 147 4.96 4.03 -2.66
C GLU A 147 6.24 3.37 -3.20
N GLY A 148 6.97 2.64 -2.36
CA GLY A 148 8.14 1.88 -2.79
C GLY A 148 7.79 0.76 -3.78
N LEU A 149 6.70 0.03 -3.55
CA LEU A 149 6.19 -0.97 -4.50
C LEU A 149 5.81 -0.34 -5.84
N ALA A 150 5.16 0.82 -5.84
CA ALA A 150 4.83 1.55 -7.06
C ALA A 150 6.08 2.01 -7.82
N ALA A 151 7.11 2.48 -7.11
CA ALA A 151 8.39 2.85 -7.72
C ALA A 151 9.09 1.66 -8.42
N GLU A 152 8.84 0.44 -7.93
CA GLU A 152 9.35 -0.82 -8.46
C GLU A 152 8.43 -1.44 -9.53
N GLY A 153 7.38 -0.72 -9.93
CA GLY A 153 6.51 -1.05 -11.05
C GLY A 153 5.25 -1.86 -10.68
N VAL A 154 4.96 -2.06 -9.40
CA VAL A 154 3.69 -2.65 -8.95
C VAL A 154 2.58 -1.62 -9.14
N TYR A 155 1.50 -2.03 -9.80
CA TYR A 155 0.31 -1.19 -10.00
C TYR A 155 -0.89 -1.70 -9.20
N ALA A 156 -1.04 -3.01 -9.08
CA ALA A 156 -2.15 -3.66 -8.39
C ALA A 156 -1.67 -4.80 -7.51
N LEU A 157 -2.25 -4.90 -6.31
CA LEU A 157 -2.05 -6.00 -5.37
C LEU A 157 -3.34 -6.80 -5.26
N ALA A 158 -3.22 -8.12 -5.12
CA ALA A 158 -4.36 -8.94 -4.77
C ALA A 158 -4.83 -8.61 -3.36
N ASP A 159 -6.14 -8.54 -3.17
CA ASP A 159 -6.76 -8.09 -1.91
C ASP A 159 -6.29 -8.97 -0.73
N GLU A 160 -6.23 -10.29 -0.93
CA GLU A 160 -5.74 -11.25 0.08
C GLU A 160 -4.28 -11.03 0.48
N VAL A 161 -3.45 -10.59 -0.47
CA VAL A 161 -2.02 -10.36 -0.25
C VAL A 161 -1.82 -9.07 0.51
N TYR A 162 -2.63 -8.07 0.18
CA TYR A 162 -2.68 -6.86 0.97
C TYR A 162 -3.05 -7.18 2.41
N ASP A 163 -4.12 -7.95 2.62
CA ASP A 163 -4.56 -8.35 3.96
C ASP A 163 -3.46 -9.14 4.71
N ASP A 164 -2.80 -10.12 4.08
CA ASP A 164 -1.77 -10.95 4.73
C ASP A 164 -0.45 -10.21 4.99
N VAL A 165 -0.03 -9.34 4.07
CA VAL A 165 1.26 -8.63 4.15
C VAL A 165 1.14 -7.35 4.97
N PHE A 166 0.08 -6.57 4.76
CA PHE A 166 -0.10 -5.24 5.35
C PHE A 166 -0.94 -5.27 6.63
N ASP A 167 -1.99 -6.08 6.70
CA ASP A 167 -2.87 -6.17 7.88
C ASP A 167 -2.60 -7.41 8.75
N GLY A 168 -1.73 -8.31 8.28
CA GLY A 168 -1.33 -9.53 8.96
C GLY A 168 -0.25 -9.33 10.02
N ILE A 169 0.40 -10.43 10.41
CA ILE A 169 1.52 -10.43 11.38
C ILE A 169 2.89 -10.48 10.70
N THR A 170 2.92 -10.39 9.36
CA THR A 170 4.10 -10.61 8.54
C THR A 170 5.12 -9.49 8.70
N ILE A 171 4.64 -8.24 8.72
CA ILE A 171 5.45 -7.04 8.88
C ILE A 171 4.85 -6.22 10.02
N ASP A 172 5.69 -5.79 10.96
CA ASP A 172 5.26 -4.89 12.05
C ASP A 172 5.36 -3.43 11.58
N PHE A 173 4.31 -2.94 10.91
CA PHE A 173 4.21 -1.55 10.46
C PHE A 173 4.17 -0.52 11.60
N ASN A 174 4.09 -0.97 12.86
CA ASN A 174 4.14 -0.12 14.03
C ASN A 174 5.53 -0.14 14.72
N ASP A 175 6.56 -0.74 14.10
CA ASP A 175 7.93 -0.67 14.62
C ASP A 175 8.56 0.71 14.35
N ASN A 176 8.80 1.46 15.43
CA ASN A 176 9.43 2.78 15.36
C ASN A 176 10.95 2.72 15.11
N ASN A 177 11.55 1.54 15.10
CA ASN A 177 12.97 1.35 14.82
C ASN A 177 13.26 0.95 13.38
N MET A 178 12.23 0.73 12.55
CA MET A 178 12.41 0.38 11.15
C MET A 178 12.84 1.60 10.32
N ASP A 179 13.73 1.36 9.35
CA ASP A 179 14.11 2.37 8.37
C ASP A 179 13.05 2.43 7.26
N ILE A 180 12.76 3.64 6.76
CA ILE A 180 11.67 3.90 5.80
C ILE A 180 11.83 3.05 4.52
N GLU A 181 13.06 2.91 4.03
CA GLU A 181 13.42 2.11 2.86
C GLU A 181 13.22 0.60 3.06
N ASP A 182 13.21 0.12 4.30
CA ASP A 182 13.06 -1.30 4.60
C ASP A 182 11.60 -1.73 4.46
N PHE A 183 10.61 -0.86 4.71
CA PHE A 183 9.19 -1.20 4.57
C PHE A 183 8.85 -1.76 3.18
N ALA A 184 9.33 -1.11 2.12
CA ALA A 184 9.11 -1.57 0.76
C ALA A 184 9.85 -2.88 0.47
N THR A 185 11.07 -3.02 0.97
CA THR A 185 11.89 -4.24 0.80
C THR A 185 11.27 -5.45 1.51
N GLU A 186 10.77 -5.24 2.73
CA GLU A 186 10.06 -6.27 3.49
C GLU A 186 8.74 -6.64 2.83
N ALA A 187 7.96 -5.66 2.35
CA ALA A 187 6.72 -5.93 1.62
C ALA A 187 6.99 -6.72 0.33
N GLN A 188 8.02 -6.37 -0.44
CA GLN A 188 8.44 -7.13 -1.62
C GLN A 188 8.82 -8.56 -1.27
N THR A 189 9.61 -8.74 -0.21
CA THR A 189 10.05 -10.07 0.24
C THR A 189 8.84 -10.91 0.66
N ALA A 190 7.92 -10.33 1.43
CA ALA A 190 6.71 -11.02 1.87
C ALA A 190 5.79 -11.41 0.70
N ILE A 191 5.60 -10.52 -0.27
CA ILE A 191 4.84 -10.81 -1.51
C ILE A 191 5.50 -11.96 -2.28
N GLN A 192 6.83 -11.94 -2.41
CA GLN A 192 7.59 -12.98 -3.10
C GLN A 192 7.54 -14.32 -2.36
N ASP A 193 7.66 -14.33 -1.03
CA ASP A 193 7.58 -15.55 -0.23
C ASP A 193 6.17 -16.18 -0.32
N ALA A 194 5.12 -15.35 -0.33
CA ALA A 194 3.76 -15.81 -0.54
C ALA A 194 3.57 -16.42 -1.94
N MET A 195 4.14 -15.80 -2.98
CA MET A 195 4.18 -16.35 -4.34
C MET A 195 4.89 -17.71 -4.38
N ASP A 196 6.07 -17.81 -3.76
CA ASP A 196 6.90 -19.01 -3.78
C ASP A 196 6.12 -20.20 -3.20
N SER A 197 5.45 -20.03 -2.06
CA SER A 197 4.67 -21.09 -1.42
C SER A 197 3.61 -21.70 -2.33
N GLN A 198 2.84 -20.87 -3.06
CA GLN A 198 1.79 -21.39 -3.95
C GLN A 198 2.32 -21.97 -5.25
N LEU A 199 3.40 -21.40 -5.80
CA LEU A 199 4.05 -21.98 -6.97
C LEU A 199 4.63 -23.36 -6.64
N TYR A 200 5.20 -23.54 -5.44
CA TYR A 200 5.63 -24.87 -4.95
C TYR A 200 4.47 -25.87 -4.89
N ASP A 201 3.31 -25.46 -4.39
CA ASP A 201 2.14 -26.32 -4.25
C ASP A 201 1.50 -26.65 -5.61
N ALA A 202 1.36 -25.66 -6.50
CA ALA A 202 0.72 -25.79 -7.81
C ALA A 202 1.57 -26.58 -8.82
N LEU A 203 2.89 -26.36 -8.83
CA LEU A 203 3.80 -27.09 -9.72
C LEU A 203 4.05 -28.52 -9.21
N GLY A 204 3.69 -28.80 -7.96
CA GLY A 204 4.11 -29.97 -7.21
C GLY A 204 5.63 -29.98 -7.05
N SER A 205 6.14 -30.74 -6.10
CA SER A 205 7.58 -30.97 -5.89
C SER A 205 8.22 -31.70 -7.09
N ASN A 206 8.29 -31.03 -8.23
CA ASN A 206 8.89 -31.53 -9.45
C ASN A 206 10.38 -31.20 -9.38
N ASP A 207 11.20 -32.24 -9.22
CA ASP A 207 12.68 -32.25 -9.15
C ASP A 207 13.38 -31.51 -10.32
N GLU A 208 12.64 -30.98 -11.31
CA GLU A 208 13.14 -30.17 -12.43
C GLU A 208 13.09 -28.65 -12.18
N ILE A 209 12.30 -28.18 -11.22
CA ILE A 209 12.27 -26.76 -10.80
C ILE A 209 13.34 -26.51 -9.73
N LEU A 210 13.94 -27.56 -9.17
CA LEU A 210 15.02 -27.45 -8.20
C LEU A 210 16.26 -28.15 -8.74
N GLU A 211 17.36 -27.45 -9.04
CA GLU A 211 18.60 -28.14 -9.46
C GLU A 211 19.33 -28.78 -8.27
N ASP A 212 18.99 -28.50 -7.01
CA ASP A 212 19.63 -29.10 -5.83
C ASP A 212 18.99 -28.61 -4.52
N GLY A 213 17.77 -28.07 -4.61
CA GLY A 213 17.10 -27.32 -3.55
C GLY A 213 17.07 -25.81 -3.80
N GLU A 214 17.70 -25.32 -4.87
CA GLU A 214 17.55 -23.95 -5.40
C GLU A 214 16.60 -23.93 -6.60
N LEU A 215 15.73 -22.90 -6.69
CA LEU A 215 14.84 -22.66 -7.83
C LEU A 215 15.63 -22.69 -9.15
N SER A 216 15.04 -23.26 -10.20
CA SER A 216 15.69 -23.37 -11.50
C SER A 216 16.04 -21.96 -11.99
N GLY A 217 17.17 -21.82 -12.69
CA GLY A 217 17.65 -20.51 -13.13
C GLY A 217 16.64 -19.74 -14.00
N ASP A 218 15.71 -20.45 -14.65
CA ASP A 218 14.61 -19.84 -15.42
C ASP A 218 13.54 -19.21 -14.52
N PHE A 219 13.33 -19.74 -13.31
CA PHE A 219 12.39 -19.21 -12.33
C PHE A 219 12.96 -18.00 -11.57
N GLU A 220 14.23 -18.05 -11.17
CA GLU A 220 14.90 -16.90 -10.57
C GLU A 220 14.93 -15.71 -11.56
N ALA A 221 15.11 -15.99 -12.85
CA ALA A 221 15.02 -14.97 -13.91
C ALA A 221 13.61 -14.36 -14.05
N ILE A 222 12.53 -15.10 -13.73
CA ILE A 222 11.16 -14.55 -13.68
C ILE A 222 11.00 -13.64 -12.47
N LYS A 223 11.53 -14.04 -11.31
CA LYS A 223 11.51 -13.23 -10.09
C LYS A 223 12.25 -11.90 -10.29
N GLU A 224 13.40 -11.94 -10.95
CA GLU A 224 14.16 -10.75 -11.36
C GLU A 224 13.47 -9.93 -12.46
N SER A 225 12.49 -10.48 -13.17
CA SER A 225 11.81 -9.79 -14.29
C SER A 225 10.71 -8.81 -13.85
N GLY A 226 10.44 -8.70 -12.55
CA GLY A 226 9.52 -7.72 -11.97
C GLY A 226 8.05 -8.17 -12.00
N TYR A 227 7.14 -7.25 -12.29
CA TYR A 227 5.69 -7.46 -12.20
C TYR A 227 4.94 -7.34 -13.54
N ASP A 228 5.67 -7.37 -14.66
CA ASP A 228 5.14 -7.14 -16.01
C ASP A 228 4.44 -8.35 -16.65
N PHE A 229 4.09 -9.35 -15.84
CA PHE A 229 3.38 -10.55 -16.28
C PHE A 229 2.15 -10.84 -15.40
N PRO A 230 1.18 -11.62 -15.88
CA PRO A 230 0.00 -12.01 -15.09
C PRO A 230 0.43 -12.82 -13.87
N ASN A 231 0.35 -12.17 -12.71
CA ASN A 231 0.82 -12.69 -11.43
C ASN A 231 -0.34 -12.64 -10.41
N PRO A 232 -0.55 -13.72 -9.62
CA PRO A 232 -1.65 -13.81 -8.66
C PRO A 232 -1.55 -12.84 -7.50
N TYR A 233 -0.37 -12.30 -7.21
CA TYR A 233 -0.13 -11.49 -6.02
C TYR A 233 0.01 -10.00 -6.33
N ALA A 234 0.81 -9.66 -7.35
CA ALA A 234 1.13 -8.28 -7.68
C ALA A 234 1.36 -8.13 -9.19
N MET A 235 0.79 -7.10 -9.80
CA MET A 235 0.88 -6.87 -11.25
C MET A 235 1.21 -5.42 -11.58
N SER A 236 1.97 -5.21 -12.65
CA SER A 236 2.15 -3.89 -13.26
C SER A 236 0.93 -3.49 -14.09
N ALA A 237 0.87 -2.22 -14.49
CA ALA A 237 -0.19 -1.73 -15.36
C ALA A 237 -0.19 -2.46 -16.72
N GLU A 238 0.96 -2.92 -17.21
CA GLU A 238 1.05 -3.70 -18.45
C GLU A 238 0.47 -5.11 -18.30
N ALA A 239 0.79 -5.78 -17.19
CA ALA A 239 0.21 -7.06 -16.85
C ALA A 239 -1.31 -6.96 -16.69
N VAL A 240 -1.81 -5.93 -16.00
CA VAL A 240 -3.24 -5.67 -15.84
C VAL A 240 -3.93 -5.44 -17.19
N ARG A 241 -3.34 -4.68 -18.11
CA ARG A 241 -3.88 -4.53 -19.48
C ARG A 241 -3.96 -5.87 -20.21
N THR A 242 -2.92 -6.69 -20.12
CA THR A 242 -2.89 -8.03 -20.72
C THR A 242 -3.98 -8.94 -20.16
N VAL A 243 -4.17 -8.92 -18.84
CA VAL A 243 -5.24 -9.64 -18.14
C VAL A 243 -6.62 -9.15 -18.59
N ASN A 244 -6.83 -7.84 -18.72
CA ASN A 244 -8.09 -7.28 -19.16
C ASN A 244 -8.44 -7.65 -20.62
N GLU A 245 -7.44 -7.78 -21.49
CA GLU A 245 -7.65 -8.15 -22.89
C GLU A 245 -8.01 -9.64 -23.07
N LYS A 246 -7.35 -10.53 -22.32
CA LYS A 246 -7.44 -11.99 -22.52
C LYS A 246 -8.32 -12.70 -21.47
N GLY A 247 -8.58 -12.05 -20.34
CA GLY A 247 -9.06 -12.68 -19.11
C GLY A 247 -7.90 -13.26 -18.30
N TYR A 248 -8.00 -13.15 -16.97
CA TYR A 248 -6.93 -13.51 -16.03
C TYR A 248 -6.41 -14.93 -16.23
N GLU A 249 -7.29 -15.93 -16.23
CA GLU A 249 -6.89 -17.34 -16.38
C GLU A 249 -6.18 -17.62 -17.71
N THR A 250 -6.63 -16.99 -18.79
CA THR A 250 -6.02 -17.20 -20.12
C THR A 250 -4.64 -16.54 -20.17
N ALA A 251 -4.53 -15.31 -19.71
CA ALA A 251 -3.25 -14.58 -19.67
C ALA A 251 -2.23 -15.30 -18.77
N PHE A 252 -2.66 -15.73 -17.59
CA PHE A 252 -1.84 -16.49 -16.65
C PHE A 252 -1.36 -17.81 -17.26
N ASN A 253 -2.28 -18.63 -17.79
CA ASN A 253 -1.91 -19.93 -18.36
C ASN A 253 -1.01 -19.77 -19.60
N GLU A 254 -1.24 -18.77 -20.46
CA GLU A 254 -0.38 -18.55 -21.62
C GLU A 254 1.06 -18.20 -21.24
N PHE A 255 1.25 -17.36 -20.21
CA PHE A 255 2.58 -16.97 -19.74
C PHE A 255 3.28 -18.13 -19.02
N TRP A 256 2.61 -18.73 -18.04
CA TRP A 256 3.24 -19.70 -17.16
C TRP A 256 3.38 -21.10 -17.78
N LYS A 257 2.68 -21.41 -18.87
CA LYS A 257 2.70 -22.74 -19.51
C LYS A 257 4.09 -23.23 -19.92
N GLU A 258 5.00 -22.34 -20.33
CA GLU A 258 6.36 -22.74 -20.71
C GLU A 258 7.22 -23.15 -19.52
N PHE A 259 6.89 -22.65 -18.33
CA PHE A 259 7.56 -22.93 -17.06
C PHE A 259 6.91 -24.09 -16.29
N MET A 260 5.73 -24.53 -16.73
CA MET A 260 5.03 -25.65 -16.14
C MET A 260 5.43 -26.98 -16.81
N PRO A 261 5.63 -28.06 -16.04
CA PRO A 261 5.80 -29.38 -16.61
C PRO A 261 4.54 -29.82 -17.39
N ASP A 262 4.75 -30.49 -18.53
CA ASP A 262 3.69 -31.02 -19.41
C ASP A 262 2.97 -32.19 -18.72
N LYS A 263 2.14 -31.90 -17.71
CA LYS A 263 1.47 -32.93 -16.89
C LYS A 263 0.30 -33.51 -17.65
N GLY A 264 0.56 -34.61 -18.36
CA GLY A 264 -0.49 -35.53 -18.79
C GLY A 264 -1.25 -36.08 -17.59
N TYR A 265 -2.55 -35.76 -17.52
CA TYR A 265 -3.61 -36.25 -16.62
C TYR A 265 -3.84 -35.51 -15.29
N GLU A 266 -5.09 -35.01 -15.16
CA GLU A 266 -5.89 -34.66 -13.96
C GLU A 266 -5.12 -34.28 -12.68
N VAL A 267 -4.43 -33.15 -12.73
CA VAL A 267 -4.05 -32.33 -11.56
C VAL A 267 -4.85 -31.03 -11.68
N PRO A 268 -5.29 -30.37 -10.58
CA PRO A 268 -5.94 -29.07 -10.68
C PRO A 268 -5.15 -28.16 -11.61
N THR A 269 -5.83 -27.56 -12.57
CA THR A 269 -5.24 -26.56 -13.45
C THR A 269 -4.65 -25.45 -12.58
N VAL A 270 -3.60 -24.77 -13.04
CA VAL A 270 -2.98 -23.72 -12.20
C VAL A 270 -3.93 -22.54 -11.99
N SER A 271 -4.92 -22.37 -12.88
CA SER A 271 -6.10 -21.53 -12.61
C SER A 271 -6.89 -22.02 -11.39
N GLU A 272 -7.11 -23.32 -11.23
CA GLU A 272 -7.76 -23.90 -10.05
C GLU A 272 -6.86 -23.86 -8.81
N ALA A 273 -5.52 -23.92 -8.92
CA ALA A 273 -4.60 -23.77 -7.79
C ALA A 273 -4.45 -22.30 -7.35
N ALA A 274 -4.40 -21.36 -8.29
CA ALA A 274 -4.42 -19.92 -8.01
C ALA A 274 -5.80 -19.47 -7.50
N GLN A 275 -6.89 -20.07 -8.00
CA GLN A 275 -8.23 -19.88 -7.46
C GLN A 275 -8.41 -20.58 -6.11
N GLU A 276 -7.86 -21.78 -5.90
CA GLU A 276 -7.83 -22.44 -4.59
C GLU A 276 -6.94 -21.69 -3.61
N SER A 277 -5.88 -21.00 -4.02
CA SER A 277 -5.15 -20.08 -3.15
C SER A 277 -6.07 -18.96 -2.67
N ARG A 278 -6.76 -18.30 -3.63
CA ARG A 278 -7.78 -17.28 -3.36
C ARG A 278 -8.92 -17.79 -2.46
N GLU A 279 -9.33 -19.04 -2.61
CA GLU A 279 -10.46 -19.64 -1.89
C GLU A 279 -10.08 -20.37 -0.58
N ALA A 280 -8.87 -20.91 -0.46
CA ALA A 280 -8.38 -21.65 0.70
C ALA A 280 -7.81 -20.71 1.77
N SER A 281 -7.20 -19.58 1.37
CA SER A 281 -6.87 -18.52 2.31
C SER A 281 -8.14 -17.97 2.97
N GLY A 282 -9.20 -17.74 2.18
CA GLY A 282 -10.52 -17.31 2.69
C GLY A 282 -11.27 -18.33 3.57
N LYS A 283 -10.85 -19.60 3.65
CA LYS A 283 -11.48 -20.61 4.54
C LYS A 283 -10.85 -20.68 5.93
N LEU A 284 -9.62 -20.20 6.12
CA LEU A 284 -9.00 -20.13 7.44
C LEU A 284 -9.70 -19.12 8.37
N GLU A 285 -10.42 -18.15 7.81
CA GLU A 285 -11.27 -17.21 8.56
C GLU A 285 -12.65 -17.79 8.96
N GLN A 286 -13.15 -18.82 8.29
CA GLN A 286 -14.42 -19.46 8.67
C GLN A 286 -14.23 -20.59 9.70
N ASP A 287 -13.15 -21.37 9.59
CA ASP A 287 -12.90 -22.48 10.52
C ASP A 287 -12.35 -22.02 11.89
N SER A 288 -11.94 -20.75 12.02
CA SER A 288 -11.57 -20.14 13.30
C SER A 288 -12.76 -19.65 14.14
N HIS A 289 -13.99 -19.66 13.58
CA HIS A 289 -15.20 -19.22 14.31
C HIS A 289 -16.34 -20.22 14.48
N ASP A 290 -16.33 -21.40 13.84
CA ASP A 290 -17.37 -22.42 13.99
C ASP A 290 -16.85 -23.72 14.63
N GLY A 291 -16.35 -23.62 15.86
CA GLY A 291 -15.69 -24.75 16.53
C GLY A 291 -15.78 -24.84 18.04
N GLN A 292 -16.75 -24.20 18.70
CA GLN A 292 -17.03 -24.48 20.12
C GLN A 292 -18.51 -24.80 20.35
N THR A 293 -18.84 -26.08 20.18
CA THR A 293 -20.01 -26.73 20.79
C THR A 293 -20.00 -26.51 22.32
N PRO A 294 -21.10 -26.03 22.93
CA PRO A 294 -21.19 -25.93 24.38
C PRO A 294 -21.57 -27.29 24.95
N GLU A 295 -20.60 -28.05 25.45
CA GLU A 295 -20.92 -29.22 26.27
C GLU A 295 -21.44 -28.75 27.64
N ARG A 296 -22.77 -28.73 27.76
CA ARG A 296 -23.44 -28.92 29.05
C ARG A 296 -23.50 -30.41 29.33
N GLU A 297 -22.80 -30.87 30.36
CA GLU A 297 -23.24 -32.01 31.14
C GLU A 297 -23.54 -31.55 32.58
N ASP A 298 -24.82 -31.68 32.92
CA ASP A 298 -25.39 -31.48 34.24
C ASP A 298 -25.78 -32.87 34.74
N GLU A 299 -24.98 -33.52 35.58
CA GLU A 299 -25.47 -34.56 36.49
C GLU A 299 -24.84 -34.47 37.87
N ARG A 300 -25.73 -34.41 38.86
CA ARG A 300 -25.53 -34.33 40.30
C ARG A 300 -24.98 -35.65 40.87
N ALA A 301 -24.18 -35.59 41.92
CA ALA A 301 -24.54 -36.12 43.27
C ALA A 301 -23.36 -36.10 44.25
N ASP A 302 -23.63 -35.54 45.42
CA ASP A 302 -23.18 -35.87 46.79
C ASP A 302 -21.81 -36.50 47.06
N GLY A 303 -21.09 -35.92 48.02
CA GLY A 303 -20.15 -36.70 48.85
C GLY A 303 -19.04 -35.93 49.57
N ASP A 304 -19.41 -35.20 50.62
CA ASP A 304 -18.78 -35.19 51.95
C ASP A 304 -17.27 -34.96 52.20
N ALA A 305 -17.05 -34.29 53.34
CA ALA A 305 -15.92 -34.35 54.28
C ALA A 305 -14.68 -33.43 54.10
N GLU A 306 -14.66 -32.40 54.97
CA GLU A 306 -13.60 -32.04 55.94
C GLU A 306 -12.12 -32.08 55.47
N HIS A 307 -11.50 -30.90 55.32
CA HIS A 307 -10.60 -30.30 56.33
C HIS A 307 -10.04 -28.95 55.90
#